data_AF-A0A0B7AUS7-F1
#
_entry.id   AF-A0A0B7AUS7-F1
#
_cell.length_a   1.000
_cell.length_b   1.000
_cell.length_c   1.000
_cell.angle_alpha   90.00
_cell.angle_beta   90.00
_cell.angle_gamma   90.00
#
_symmetry.space_group_name_H-M   'P 1'
#
loop_
_entity.id
_entity.type
_entity.pdbx_description
1 polymer ?
#
loop_
_entity_poly.entity_id
_entity_poly.type
_entity_poly.pdbx_seq_one_letter_code
_entity_poly.pdbx_strand_id
1 'polypeptide(L)'
;MTATHHSLHIDNKLEYMMADLSTQALLLASRCDQDSPSKLLCMHFGSWDSHKEWSYDMPDGEDIQAITVTETWAAVATSSRNVRIFSIGDLQCQIISLPGNIVTLASCESKLLTVYHKGMGVPGDQYMGVNVIKVKGDTRSVIISGDTLPLSPTARLSWIGFSEEGTPLYMDSLGIVRMLNKQFGSTWCPVLNTRQHVKGKSDHYWLVSVSERQQQIRCVPCKGSKYPATLPRPALAVLPFQLPLCDMGSEKTQHEESYQRNFLVAKSLQNSTLVDEDELVRPLRESLVKLFAFAAKSERDFRALEVCGLMEDQSLLHIAATYATRLKRIQLAERVSEVMQRCRDKEELRMNEVQAHSDEEETYETNDIRSSSQRAETDDEMDGSMDRQLNDNEGHFRRNSGTMLKTNVESKITPKERLSFRPNPFKSSGSVEKNSTKGSQVFDKMEKTTPKAASIFAPLPVSIKRTNKKTGSQPKLMSFAKEGKTTEDSIVNKSTQENHSSLKQEVLSQTCEDKSENAPSTK
;
A
#
# COMPACT_ATOMS: atom_id res chain seq x y z
N MET A 1 -0.64 -7.81 -28.00
CA MET A 1 0.83 -7.85 -28.11
C MET A 1 1.40 -8.14 -26.74
N THR A 2 2.44 -8.97 -26.63
CA THR A 2 3.21 -9.17 -25.39
C THR A 2 4.32 -8.13 -25.38
N ALA A 3 4.06 -6.96 -24.80
CA ALA A 3 4.90 -5.78 -25.00
C ALA A 3 6.24 -5.82 -24.23
N THR A 4 6.31 -6.57 -23.13
CA THR A 4 7.49 -6.62 -22.23
C THR A 4 8.49 -7.72 -22.65
N HIS A 5 8.00 -8.95 -22.84
CA HIS A 5 8.82 -10.09 -23.24
C HIS A 5 7.96 -11.14 -23.98
N HIS A 6 8.60 -12.06 -24.70
CA HIS A 6 7.92 -13.22 -25.29
C HIS A 6 7.62 -14.30 -24.24
N SER A 7 6.79 -15.30 -24.59
CA SER A 7 6.49 -16.40 -23.66
C SER A 7 7.73 -17.26 -23.45
N LEU A 8 8.24 -17.32 -22.21
CA LEU A 8 9.26 -18.27 -21.81
C LEU A 8 8.63 -19.68 -21.65
N HIS A 9 9.42 -20.70 -21.92
CA HIS A 9 9.11 -22.10 -21.62
C HIS A 9 10.41 -22.78 -21.16
N ILE A 10 10.35 -23.48 -20.02
CA ILE A 10 11.51 -24.01 -19.30
C ILE A 10 11.21 -25.45 -18.93
N ASP A 11 12.14 -26.35 -19.21
CA ASP A 11 12.07 -27.75 -18.81
C ASP A 11 12.61 -27.88 -17.37
N ASN A 12 11.74 -28.20 -16.41
CA ASN A 12 12.01 -28.06 -14.97
C ASN A 12 12.84 -29.22 -14.37
N LYS A 13 14.00 -29.51 -14.97
CA LYS A 13 14.89 -30.63 -14.61
C LYS A 13 15.53 -30.51 -13.22
N LEU A 14 15.48 -29.32 -12.61
CA LEU A 14 16.04 -29.01 -11.29
C LEU A 14 14.94 -28.80 -10.24
N GLU A 15 13.71 -29.26 -10.54
CA GLU A 15 12.54 -29.27 -9.65
C GLU A 15 12.31 -27.95 -8.88
N TYR A 16 12.40 -26.82 -9.58
CA TYR A 16 12.12 -25.50 -9.00
C TYR A 16 10.71 -25.46 -8.42
N MET A 17 10.62 -25.15 -7.12
CA MET A 17 9.38 -25.14 -6.32
C MET A 17 8.87 -23.72 -6.04
N MET A 18 9.73 -22.71 -6.21
CA MET A 18 9.47 -21.30 -5.94
C MET A 18 9.80 -20.47 -7.17
N ALA A 19 8.98 -19.45 -7.44
CA ALA A 19 9.16 -18.51 -8.54
C ALA A 19 8.70 -17.10 -8.13
N ASP A 20 9.41 -16.07 -8.61
CA ASP A 20 8.92 -14.67 -8.64
C ASP A 20 9.31 -14.01 -9.98
N LEU A 21 8.57 -13.00 -10.42
CA LEU A 21 8.67 -12.44 -11.78
C LEU A 21 8.54 -10.92 -11.78
N SER A 22 9.57 -10.23 -12.28
CA SER A 22 9.54 -8.80 -12.57
C SER A 22 9.35 -8.54 -14.07
N THR A 23 9.36 -7.26 -14.47
CA THR A 23 9.34 -6.84 -15.88
C THR A 23 10.65 -7.13 -16.61
N GLN A 24 11.74 -7.44 -15.91
CA GLN A 24 13.09 -7.64 -16.47
C GLN A 24 13.71 -9.01 -16.15
N ALA A 25 13.22 -9.73 -15.13
CA ALA A 25 13.79 -11.01 -14.72
C ALA A 25 12.76 -12.00 -14.17
N LEU A 26 13.04 -13.29 -14.36
CA LEU A 26 12.39 -14.41 -13.70
C LEU A 26 13.37 -15.03 -12.70
N LEU A 27 12.95 -15.18 -11.44
CA LEU A 27 13.74 -15.81 -10.37
C LEU A 27 13.09 -17.14 -10.00
N LEU A 28 13.89 -18.20 -9.91
CA LEU A 28 13.47 -19.57 -9.61
C LEU A 28 14.34 -20.15 -8.48
N ALA A 29 13.76 -20.99 -7.62
CA ALA A 29 14.51 -21.67 -6.57
C ALA A 29 14.01 -23.09 -6.25
N SER A 30 14.97 -23.98 -5.99
CA SER A 30 14.79 -25.34 -5.48
C SER A 30 15.30 -25.45 -4.03
N ARG A 31 14.86 -26.46 -3.30
CA ARG A 31 15.44 -26.83 -1.99
C ARG A 31 16.67 -27.71 -2.18
N CYS A 32 17.39 -27.98 -1.10
CA CYS A 32 18.36 -29.06 -1.13
C CYS A 32 17.68 -30.43 -1.27
N ASP A 33 18.44 -31.39 -1.76
CA ASP A 33 18.15 -32.82 -1.73
C ASP A 33 19.41 -33.56 -1.24
N GLN A 34 19.34 -34.86 -0.99
CA GLN A 34 20.41 -35.66 -0.38
C GLN A 34 21.77 -35.51 -1.09
N ASP A 35 21.75 -35.39 -2.42
CA ASP A 35 22.94 -35.24 -3.26
C ASP A 35 23.10 -33.84 -3.90
N SER A 36 22.28 -32.83 -3.55
CA SER A 36 22.38 -31.49 -4.16
C SER A 36 22.02 -30.31 -3.25
N PRO A 37 22.77 -29.18 -3.31
CA PRO A 37 22.47 -27.99 -2.53
C PRO A 37 21.23 -27.26 -3.05
N SER A 38 20.61 -26.43 -2.21
CA SER A 38 19.48 -25.58 -2.61
C SER A 38 19.93 -24.57 -3.68
N LYS A 39 19.30 -24.58 -4.86
CA LYS A 39 19.73 -23.77 -6.02
C LYS A 39 18.84 -22.56 -6.24
N LEU A 40 19.47 -21.44 -6.55
CA LEU A 40 18.87 -20.20 -7.02
C LEU A 40 19.22 -20.00 -8.50
N LEU A 41 18.24 -19.68 -9.34
CA LEU A 41 18.42 -19.35 -10.75
C LEU A 41 17.74 -18.01 -11.06
N CYS A 42 18.43 -17.11 -11.75
CA CYS A 42 17.87 -15.85 -12.23
C CYS A 42 18.06 -15.75 -13.75
N MET A 43 16.94 -15.63 -14.48
CA MET A 43 16.91 -15.34 -15.91
C MET A 43 16.64 -13.85 -16.10
N HIS A 44 17.69 -13.04 -16.14
CA HIS A 44 17.64 -11.59 -16.38
C HIS A 44 17.46 -11.29 -17.88
N PHE A 45 16.28 -11.63 -18.41
CA PHE A 45 15.95 -11.47 -19.83
C PHE A 45 16.01 -10.01 -20.32
N GLY A 46 15.83 -9.04 -19.41
CA GLY A 46 15.98 -7.60 -19.65
C GLY A 46 17.42 -7.10 -19.88
N SER A 47 18.46 -7.92 -19.63
CA SER A 47 19.84 -7.49 -19.83
C SER A 47 20.14 -7.07 -21.28
N TRP A 48 21.06 -6.14 -21.48
CA TRP A 48 21.50 -5.71 -22.82
C TRP A 48 22.64 -6.56 -23.40
N ASP A 49 23.27 -7.39 -22.57
CA ASP A 49 24.42 -8.22 -22.93
C ASP A 49 24.02 -9.68 -23.30
N SER A 50 25.02 -10.55 -23.45
CA SER A 50 24.85 -11.97 -23.76
C SER A 50 24.51 -12.87 -22.55
N HIS A 51 24.90 -12.49 -21.33
CA HIS A 51 24.78 -13.32 -20.12
C HIS A 51 23.48 -13.02 -19.36
N LYS A 52 22.36 -13.40 -19.97
CA LYS A 52 21.00 -13.22 -19.44
C LYS A 52 20.61 -14.22 -18.33
N GLU A 53 21.54 -15.00 -17.81
CA GLU A 53 21.29 -16.07 -16.85
C GLU A 53 22.46 -16.22 -15.87
N TRP A 54 22.15 -16.32 -14.57
CA TRP A 54 23.11 -16.65 -13.50
C TRP A 54 22.47 -17.53 -12.44
N SER A 55 23.27 -18.31 -11.71
CA SER A 55 22.79 -19.22 -10.67
C SER A 55 23.76 -19.35 -9.51
N TYR A 56 23.22 -19.62 -8.32
CA TYR A 56 23.98 -19.88 -7.09
C TYR A 56 23.48 -21.14 -6.40
N ASP A 57 24.43 -21.92 -5.91
CA ASP A 57 24.19 -22.95 -4.90
C ASP A 57 24.30 -22.31 -3.51
N MET A 58 23.34 -22.60 -2.63
CA MET A 58 23.43 -22.18 -1.23
C MET A 58 24.49 -22.99 -0.48
N PRO A 59 25.08 -22.45 0.62
CA PRO A 59 26.01 -23.19 1.47
C PRO A 59 25.39 -24.44 2.09
N ASP A 60 26.24 -25.39 2.49
CA ASP A 60 25.84 -26.65 3.12
C ASP A 60 24.87 -26.44 4.30
N GLY A 61 23.71 -27.09 4.23
CA GLY A 61 22.64 -26.97 5.24
C GLY A 61 21.76 -25.71 5.15
N GLU A 62 22.06 -24.77 4.24
CA GLU A 62 21.24 -23.57 4.01
C GLU A 62 20.25 -23.78 2.86
N ASP A 63 18.97 -23.64 3.18
CA ASP A 63 17.84 -24.08 2.33
C ASP A 63 16.98 -22.86 1.98
N ILE A 64 16.61 -22.67 0.71
CA ILE A 64 15.76 -21.53 0.31
C ILE A 64 14.31 -21.77 0.79
N GLN A 65 13.74 -20.77 1.45
CA GLN A 65 12.39 -20.82 2.03
C GLN A 65 11.42 -19.79 1.44
N ALA A 66 11.92 -18.65 0.96
CA ALA A 66 11.16 -17.68 0.17
C ALA A 66 12.10 -16.85 -0.71
N ILE A 67 11.60 -16.38 -1.85
CA ILE A 67 12.34 -15.52 -2.80
C ILE A 67 11.49 -14.32 -3.21
N THR A 68 12.12 -13.25 -3.69
CA THR A 68 11.45 -12.19 -4.46
C THR A 68 12.42 -11.45 -5.39
N VAL A 69 11.91 -10.88 -6.49
CA VAL A 69 12.71 -10.22 -7.53
C VAL A 69 12.09 -8.89 -7.98
N THR A 70 12.95 -7.89 -8.18
CA THR A 70 12.59 -6.59 -8.77
C THR A 70 13.20 -6.45 -10.17
N GLU A 71 13.17 -5.24 -10.72
CA GLU A 71 13.90 -4.92 -11.95
C GLU A 71 15.43 -4.81 -11.73
N THR A 72 15.92 -4.62 -10.49
CA THR A 72 17.35 -4.29 -10.27
C THR A 72 18.04 -5.07 -9.13
N TRP A 73 17.31 -5.85 -8.34
CA TRP A 73 17.83 -6.72 -7.29
C TRP A 73 16.86 -7.88 -6.97
N ALA A 74 17.40 -8.93 -6.38
CA ALA A 74 16.68 -10.09 -5.85
C ALA A 74 16.96 -10.26 -4.35
N ALA A 75 16.04 -10.90 -3.62
CA ALA A 75 16.27 -11.32 -2.24
C ALA A 75 15.76 -12.75 -1.98
N VAL A 76 16.49 -13.46 -1.11
CA VAL A 76 16.31 -14.88 -0.85
C VAL A 76 16.39 -15.11 0.66
N ALA A 77 15.31 -15.59 1.27
CA ALA A 77 15.24 -15.94 2.68
C ALA A 77 15.45 -17.44 2.89
N THR A 78 16.25 -17.82 3.89
CA THR A 78 16.77 -19.18 4.06
C THR A 78 16.52 -19.80 5.43
N SER A 79 16.69 -21.13 5.54
CA SER A 79 16.59 -21.91 6.79
C SER A 79 17.48 -21.37 7.92
N SER A 80 18.67 -20.87 7.58
CA SER A 80 19.62 -20.19 8.47
C SER A 80 19.12 -18.83 9.00
N ARG A 81 17.83 -18.49 8.76
CA ARG A 81 17.19 -17.20 9.07
C ARG A 81 17.89 -15.98 8.44
N ASN A 82 18.62 -16.17 7.36
CA ASN A 82 19.23 -15.06 6.63
C ASN A 82 18.32 -14.63 5.48
N VAL A 83 18.38 -13.34 5.13
CA VAL A 83 17.98 -12.85 3.81
C VAL A 83 19.23 -12.40 3.08
N ARG A 84 19.54 -13.08 1.99
CA ARG A 84 20.62 -12.79 1.05
C ARG A 84 20.09 -11.88 -0.05
N ILE A 85 20.79 -10.79 -0.33
CA ILE A 85 20.39 -9.76 -1.30
C ILE A 85 21.42 -9.73 -2.43
N PHE A 86 20.93 -9.83 -3.66
CA PHE A 86 21.72 -9.89 -4.89
C PHE A 86 21.33 -8.72 -5.81
N SER A 87 22.27 -8.18 -6.58
CA SER A 87 21.91 -7.35 -7.75
C SER A 87 21.24 -8.22 -8.82
N ILE A 88 20.53 -7.60 -9.78
CA ILE A 88 19.96 -8.36 -10.90
C ILE A 88 21.02 -8.88 -11.89
N GLY A 89 22.23 -8.31 -11.85
CA GLY A 89 23.40 -8.71 -12.62
C GLY A 89 24.46 -9.34 -11.72
N ASP A 90 24.10 -10.43 -11.06
CA ASP A 90 25.02 -11.40 -10.45
C ASP A 90 25.99 -10.89 -9.34
N LEU A 91 25.67 -9.80 -8.64
CA LEU A 91 26.50 -9.32 -7.51
C LEU A 91 25.85 -9.67 -6.17
N GLN A 92 26.53 -10.43 -5.32
CA GLN A 92 26.14 -10.60 -3.92
C GLN A 92 26.36 -9.28 -3.16
N CYS A 93 25.30 -8.67 -2.62
CA CYS A 93 25.33 -7.30 -2.09
C CYS A 93 25.32 -7.20 -0.57
N GLN A 94 24.43 -7.94 0.10
CA GLN A 94 24.20 -7.82 1.55
C GLN A 94 23.56 -9.09 2.10
N ILE A 95 23.89 -9.44 3.34
CA ILE A 95 23.14 -10.42 4.14
C ILE A 95 22.60 -9.70 5.37
N ILE A 96 21.37 -10.03 5.76
CA ILE A 96 20.73 -9.61 7.02
C ILE A 96 20.10 -10.83 7.70
N SER A 97 20.03 -10.86 9.03
CA SER A 97 19.42 -11.96 9.78
C SER A 97 18.02 -11.60 10.30
N LEU A 98 17.12 -12.58 10.31
CA LEU A 98 15.74 -12.46 10.74
C LEU A 98 15.59 -12.89 12.22
N PRO A 99 14.78 -12.19 13.04
CA PRO A 99 14.56 -12.60 14.44
C PRO A 99 13.86 -13.97 14.60
N GLY A 100 13.23 -14.50 13.54
CA GLY A 100 12.54 -15.78 13.55
C GLY A 100 12.35 -16.35 12.15
N ASN A 101 11.72 -17.52 12.07
CA ASN A 101 11.54 -18.24 10.80
C ASN A 101 10.69 -17.42 9.81
N ILE A 102 11.12 -17.35 8.55
CA ILE A 102 10.41 -16.62 7.49
C ILE A 102 9.04 -17.25 7.20
N VAL A 103 8.04 -16.41 6.89
CA VAL A 103 6.73 -16.82 6.37
C VAL A 103 6.67 -16.53 4.86
N THR A 104 7.09 -15.33 4.44
CA THR A 104 7.02 -14.89 3.04
C THR A 104 7.81 -13.59 2.82
N LEU A 105 8.26 -13.37 1.57
CA LEU A 105 8.88 -12.15 1.07
C LEU A 105 7.99 -11.48 0.01
N ALA A 106 8.12 -10.17 -0.14
CA ALA A 106 7.75 -9.45 -1.36
C ALA A 106 8.67 -8.24 -1.56
N SER A 107 8.82 -7.77 -2.79
CA SER A 107 9.62 -6.59 -3.11
C SER A 107 8.92 -5.65 -4.09
N CYS A 108 9.33 -4.37 -4.08
CA CYS A 108 8.86 -3.35 -5.00
C CYS A 108 9.89 -2.22 -5.07
N GLU A 109 10.33 -1.82 -6.27
CA GLU A 109 11.35 -0.79 -6.50
C GLU A 109 12.66 -1.01 -5.70
N SER A 110 12.78 -0.38 -4.53
CA SER A 110 13.90 -0.43 -3.58
C SER A 110 13.49 -0.98 -2.22
N LYS A 111 12.23 -1.40 -2.04
CA LYS A 111 11.60 -1.81 -0.79
C LYS A 111 11.54 -3.33 -0.68
N LEU A 112 11.96 -3.88 0.46
CA LEU A 112 11.77 -5.29 0.84
C LEU A 112 10.74 -5.37 1.96
N LEU A 113 9.66 -6.12 1.72
CA LEU A 113 8.68 -6.53 2.73
C LEU A 113 9.04 -7.94 3.20
N THR A 114 9.25 -8.09 4.50
CA THR A 114 9.67 -9.35 5.15
C THR A 114 8.67 -9.70 6.24
N VAL A 115 8.04 -10.89 6.18
CA VAL A 115 7.14 -11.38 7.25
C VAL A 115 7.66 -12.69 7.80
N TYR A 116 7.76 -12.78 9.13
CA TYR A 116 8.37 -13.88 9.86
C TYR A 116 7.58 -14.21 11.14
N HIS A 117 7.78 -15.38 11.73
CA HIS A 117 7.20 -15.71 13.05
C HIS A 117 7.99 -15.03 14.17
N LYS A 118 7.32 -14.23 15.02
CA LYS A 118 7.91 -13.68 16.26
C LYS A 118 8.02 -14.69 17.39
N GLY A 119 7.19 -15.73 17.36
CA GLY A 119 7.11 -16.77 18.37
C GLY A 119 5.82 -17.58 18.23
N MET A 120 5.43 -18.28 19.28
CA MET A 120 4.13 -18.96 19.35
C MET A 120 3.01 -17.94 19.59
N GLY A 121 1.89 -18.10 18.89
CA GLY A 121 0.64 -17.38 19.20
C GLY A 121 -0.13 -18.06 20.33
N VAL A 122 -1.18 -17.38 20.81
CA VAL A 122 -2.21 -18.04 21.65
C VAL A 122 -2.99 -19.07 20.81
N PRO A 123 -3.63 -20.09 21.40
CA PRO A 123 -4.25 -21.18 20.66
C PRO A 123 -5.23 -20.72 19.57
N GLY A 124 -4.85 -20.99 18.30
CA GLY A 124 -5.61 -20.60 17.09
C GLY A 124 -5.06 -19.36 16.37
N ASP A 125 -4.37 -18.46 17.07
CA ASP A 125 -3.81 -17.23 16.50
C ASP A 125 -2.37 -17.42 15.97
N GLN A 126 -1.90 -16.45 15.19
CA GLN A 126 -0.55 -16.41 14.63
C GLN A 126 0.20 -15.19 15.15
N TYR A 127 1.39 -15.38 15.75
CA TYR A 127 2.24 -14.28 16.18
C TYR A 127 3.34 -14.00 15.15
N MET A 128 3.02 -13.11 14.21
CA MET A 128 3.90 -12.72 13.10
C MET A 128 4.47 -11.31 13.29
N GLY A 129 5.71 -11.13 12.84
CA GLY A 129 6.39 -9.84 12.75
C GLY A 129 6.54 -9.42 11.29
N VAL A 130 6.62 -8.11 11.09
CA VAL A 130 6.78 -7.50 9.77
C VAL A 130 7.89 -6.45 9.78
N ASN A 131 8.77 -6.54 8.79
CA ASN A 131 9.81 -5.56 8.49
C ASN A 131 9.54 -4.97 7.10
N VAL A 132 9.79 -3.67 6.94
CA VAL A 132 9.85 -3.02 5.63
C VAL A 132 11.10 -2.15 5.59
N ILE A 133 12.04 -2.49 4.71
CA ILE A 133 13.34 -1.79 4.61
C ILE A 133 13.60 -1.31 3.18
N LYS A 134 14.33 -0.20 3.06
CA LYS A 134 14.83 0.33 1.79
C LYS A 134 16.24 -0.22 1.54
N VAL A 135 16.33 -1.12 0.56
CA VAL A 135 17.53 -1.90 0.17
C VAL A 135 18.49 -1.09 -0.72
N LYS A 136 17.98 -0.15 -1.51
CA LYS A 136 18.76 0.69 -2.45
C LYS A 136 18.46 2.17 -2.33
N GLY A 137 19.44 2.99 -2.70
CA GLY A 137 19.42 4.45 -2.61
C GLY A 137 20.35 4.96 -1.50
N ASP A 138 20.68 6.25 -1.56
CA ASP A 138 21.79 6.86 -0.80
C ASP A 138 21.60 6.75 0.72
N THR A 139 20.35 6.87 1.17
CA THR A 139 19.94 6.54 2.54
C THR A 139 19.25 5.16 2.56
N ARG A 140 19.91 4.17 3.16
CA ARG A 140 19.27 2.93 3.62
C ARG A 140 18.40 3.28 4.84
N SER A 141 17.10 2.98 4.79
CA SER A 141 16.16 3.34 5.87
C SER A 141 15.21 2.20 6.19
N VAL A 142 14.73 2.17 7.43
CA VAL A 142 13.73 1.23 7.92
C VAL A 142 12.39 1.95 8.00
N ILE A 143 11.38 1.43 7.32
CA ILE A 143 10.01 1.98 7.27
C ILE A 143 9.14 1.31 8.35
N ILE A 144 9.39 0.02 8.61
CA ILE A 144 8.77 -0.76 9.70
C ILE A 144 9.86 -1.65 10.31
N SER A 145 10.04 -1.59 11.63
CA SER A 145 11.16 -2.21 12.35
C SER A 145 10.67 -3.26 13.36
N GLY A 146 10.32 -4.45 12.89
CA GLY A 146 9.93 -5.56 13.74
C GLY A 146 8.56 -5.43 14.40
N ASP A 147 7.64 -4.68 13.80
CA ASP A 147 6.27 -4.53 14.32
C ASP A 147 5.49 -5.84 14.25
N THR A 148 4.43 -5.96 15.05
CA THR A 148 3.53 -7.13 15.01
C THR A 148 2.53 -6.95 13.87
N LEU A 149 2.34 -7.99 13.05
CA LEU A 149 1.43 -7.96 11.90
C LEU A 149 -0.03 -8.26 12.35
N PRO A 150 -0.98 -7.29 12.30
CA PRO A 150 -2.31 -7.47 12.88
C PRO A 150 -3.27 -8.26 11.96
N LEU A 151 -3.25 -9.59 12.11
CA LEU A 151 -4.20 -10.50 11.48
C LEU A 151 -5.59 -10.45 12.16
N SER A 152 -6.63 -10.93 11.47
CA SER A 152 -7.92 -11.18 12.13
C SER A 152 -7.83 -12.37 13.11
N PRO A 153 -8.66 -12.44 14.17
CA PRO A 153 -8.64 -13.56 15.11
C PRO A 153 -8.80 -14.92 14.41
N THR A 154 -8.00 -15.90 14.81
CA THR A 154 -7.86 -17.25 14.22
C THR A 154 -7.45 -17.28 12.73
N ALA A 155 -7.07 -16.14 12.15
CA ALA A 155 -6.65 -16.07 10.75
C ALA A 155 -5.15 -16.31 10.59
N ARG A 156 -4.78 -16.92 9.46
CA ARG A 156 -3.40 -16.98 8.97
C ARG A 156 -3.21 -16.00 7.83
N LEU A 157 -1.97 -15.56 7.62
CA LEU A 157 -1.58 -14.83 6.41
C LEU A 157 -1.90 -15.65 5.15
N SER A 158 -2.31 -14.99 4.06
CA SER A 158 -2.70 -15.68 2.80
C SER A 158 -2.19 -15.00 1.53
N TRP A 159 -1.81 -13.72 1.59
CA TRP A 159 -1.09 -13.00 0.51
C TRP A 159 -0.35 -11.80 1.13
N ILE A 160 0.81 -11.44 0.61
CA ILE A 160 1.48 -10.15 0.83
C ILE A 160 1.93 -9.57 -0.51
N GLY A 161 2.17 -8.27 -0.53
CA GLY A 161 2.74 -7.60 -1.69
C GLY A 161 2.75 -6.09 -1.55
N PHE A 162 2.82 -5.43 -2.69
CA PHE A 162 2.68 -3.98 -2.80
C PHE A 162 1.54 -3.63 -3.76
N SER A 163 1.05 -2.39 -3.67
CA SER A 163 0.26 -1.79 -4.74
C SER A 163 1.11 -1.53 -6.00
N GLU A 164 0.44 -1.30 -7.12
CA GLU A 164 1.03 -0.80 -8.38
C GLU A 164 1.78 0.53 -8.16
N GLU A 165 1.46 1.25 -7.08
CA GLU A 165 2.08 2.51 -6.63
C GLU A 165 3.05 2.35 -5.43
N GLY A 166 3.39 1.11 -5.04
CA GLY A 166 4.52 0.81 -4.17
C GLY A 166 4.31 0.95 -2.65
N THR A 167 3.07 0.85 -2.16
CA THR A 167 2.74 0.78 -0.73
C THR A 167 2.52 -0.69 -0.29
N PRO A 168 2.98 -1.13 0.90
CA PRO A 168 2.73 -2.49 1.38
C PRO A 168 1.25 -2.80 1.63
N LEU A 169 0.82 -4.00 1.20
CA LEU A 169 -0.50 -4.59 1.50
C LEU A 169 -0.37 -6.07 1.87
N TYR A 170 -1.38 -6.61 2.56
CA TYR A 170 -1.55 -8.05 2.75
C TYR A 170 -3.02 -8.46 2.88
N MET A 171 -3.28 -9.76 2.75
CA MET A 171 -4.60 -10.37 2.97
C MET A 171 -4.49 -11.58 3.91
N ASP A 172 -5.43 -11.69 4.85
CA ASP A 172 -5.56 -12.84 5.73
C ASP A 172 -6.54 -13.91 5.20
N SER A 173 -6.58 -15.07 5.87
CA SER A 173 -7.39 -16.21 5.47
C SER A 173 -8.90 -16.05 5.69
N LEU A 174 -9.33 -14.99 6.38
CA LEU A 174 -10.72 -14.57 6.47
C LEU A 174 -11.09 -13.57 5.36
N GLY A 175 -10.12 -13.17 4.53
CA GLY A 175 -10.34 -12.36 3.34
C GLY A 175 -10.32 -10.86 3.59
N ILE A 176 -9.78 -10.41 4.73
CA ILE A 176 -9.57 -8.99 5.02
C ILE A 176 -8.25 -8.54 4.40
N VAL A 177 -8.31 -7.55 3.52
CA VAL A 177 -7.15 -6.88 2.92
C VAL A 177 -6.80 -5.65 3.76
N ARG A 178 -5.53 -5.52 4.14
CA ARG A 178 -5.00 -4.40 4.91
C ARG A 178 -3.87 -3.71 4.15
N MET A 179 -3.79 -2.39 4.31
CA MET A 179 -2.85 -1.49 3.66
C MET A 179 -2.07 -0.66 4.70
N LEU A 180 -0.81 -0.36 4.42
CA LEU A 180 0.01 0.47 5.30
C LEU A 180 -0.45 1.94 5.30
N ASN A 181 -0.90 2.44 6.44
CA ASN A 181 -1.22 3.84 6.67
C ASN A 181 -0.05 4.57 7.34
N LYS A 182 0.85 5.11 6.51
CA LYS A 182 2.03 5.89 6.93
C LYS A 182 1.66 7.06 7.87
N GLN A 183 0.56 7.77 7.57
CA GLN A 183 0.13 8.97 8.29
C GLN A 183 -0.31 8.69 9.73
N PHE A 184 -0.91 7.54 9.97
CA PHE A 184 -1.32 7.12 11.32
C PHE A 184 -0.27 6.19 11.92
N GLY A 185 0.97 6.68 12.02
CA GLY A 185 2.09 6.00 12.68
C GLY A 185 2.45 4.63 12.09
N SER A 186 2.46 4.49 10.75
CA SER A 186 2.71 3.22 10.05
C SER A 186 1.78 2.05 10.47
N THR A 187 0.56 2.34 10.92
CA THR A 187 -0.44 1.31 11.26
C THR A 187 -1.09 0.67 10.02
N TRP A 188 -1.85 -0.40 10.21
CA TRP A 188 -2.47 -1.17 9.13
C TRP A 188 -3.97 -0.93 9.03
N CYS A 189 -4.42 -0.26 7.97
CA CYS A 189 -5.83 0.05 7.73
C CYS A 189 -6.51 -1.05 6.89
N PRO A 190 -7.68 -1.61 7.30
CA PRO A 190 -8.46 -2.51 6.46
C PRO A 190 -9.12 -1.76 5.29
N VAL A 191 -8.84 -2.17 4.05
CA VAL A 191 -9.28 -1.50 2.82
C VAL A 191 -10.26 -2.31 1.96
N LEU A 192 -10.44 -3.60 2.27
CA LEU A 192 -11.48 -4.45 1.66
C LEU A 192 -11.77 -5.66 2.55
N ASN A 193 -13.03 -6.05 2.65
CA ASN A 193 -13.44 -7.38 3.11
C ASN A 193 -14.01 -8.19 1.93
N THR A 194 -13.19 -9.09 1.36
CA THR A 194 -13.59 -9.90 0.20
C THR A 194 -14.82 -10.78 0.47
N ARG A 195 -15.13 -11.09 1.74
CA ARG A 195 -16.32 -11.87 2.14
C ARG A 195 -17.64 -11.14 1.93
N GLN A 196 -17.62 -9.82 1.70
CA GLN A 196 -18.81 -9.05 1.33
C GLN A 196 -19.20 -9.24 -0.15
N HIS A 197 -18.31 -9.81 -0.97
CA HIS A 197 -18.53 -10.02 -2.41
C HIS A 197 -18.73 -11.49 -2.82
N VAL A 198 -18.50 -12.46 -1.91
CA VAL A 198 -18.73 -13.89 -2.18
C VAL A 198 -20.21 -14.26 -2.08
N LYS A 199 -20.61 -15.38 -2.71
CA LYS A 199 -22.02 -15.86 -2.69
C LYS A 199 -22.19 -17.10 -1.81
N GLY A 200 -21.28 -18.06 -1.90
CA GLY A 200 -21.22 -19.23 -1.02
C GLY A 200 -20.33 -19.02 0.20
N LYS A 201 -20.57 -19.78 1.28
CA LYS A 201 -19.65 -19.83 2.44
C LYS A 201 -18.27 -20.36 2.05
N SER A 202 -18.21 -21.27 1.08
CA SER A 202 -17.00 -21.91 0.52
C SER A 202 -16.40 -21.17 -0.69
N ASP A 203 -16.97 -20.04 -1.10
CA ASP A 203 -16.37 -19.17 -2.12
C ASP A 203 -15.29 -18.29 -1.48
N HIS A 204 -14.23 -17.98 -2.23
CA HIS A 204 -13.11 -17.14 -1.81
C HIS A 204 -12.64 -16.24 -2.96
N TYR A 205 -11.80 -15.25 -2.65
CA TYR A 205 -11.05 -14.50 -3.65
C TYR A 205 -9.56 -14.73 -3.46
N TRP A 206 -8.85 -15.01 -4.56
CA TRP A 206 -7.39 -15.13 -4.60
C TRP A 206 -6.81 -13.83 -5.16
N LEU A 207 -5.99 -13.12 -4.38
CA LEU A 207 -5.52 -11.76 -4.66
C LEU A 207 -4.38 -11.75 -5.69
N VAL A 208 -4.38 -10.80 -6.63
CA VAL A 208 -3.43 -10.72 -7.74
C VAL A 208 -2.71 -9.37 -7.84
N SER A 209 -3.43 -8.25 -7.92
CA SER A 209 -2.83 -6.90 -7.87
C SER A 209 -3.75 -5.88 -7.20
N VAL A 210 -3.20 -4.73 -6.85
CA VAL A 210 -3.91 -3.61 -6.20
C VAL A 210 -3.43 -2.32 -6.84
N SER A 211 -4.35 -1.47 -7.32
CA SER A 211 -4.03 -0.07 -7.67
C SER A 211 -4.76 0.87 -6.72
N GLU A 212 -3.98 1.71 -6.05
CA GLU A 212 -4.47 2.83 -5.23
C GLU A 212 -5.13 3.90 -6.11
N ARG A 213 -4.53 4.26 -7.25
CA ARG A 213 -5.03 5.29 -8.16
C ARG A 213 -6.40 4.91 -8.77
N GLN A 214 -6.59 3.64 -9.08
CA GLN A 214 -7.88 3.13 -9.57
C GLN A 214 -8.85 2.73 -8.45
N GLN A 215 -8.38 2.70 -7.19
CA GLN A 215 -9.08 2.15 -6.01
C GLN A 215 -9.63 0.75 -6.25
N GLN A 216 -8.83 -0.10 -6.91
CA GLN A 216 -9.23 -1.40 -7.45
C GLN A 216 -8.31 -2.54 -6.98
N ILE A 217 -8.94 -3.63 -6.56
CA ILE A 217 -8.30 -4.88 -6.17
C ILE A 217 -8.62 -5.95 -7.22
N ARG A 218 -7.59 -6.40 -7.96
CA ARG A 218 -7.70 -7.45 -8.98
C ARG A 218 -7.49 -8.81 -8.34
N CYS A 219 -8.45 -9.71 -8.53
CA CYS A 219 -8.49 -10.99 -7.84
C CYS A 219 -9.24 -12.06 -8.65
N VAL A 220 -8.97 -13.34 -8.39
CA VAL A 220 -9.66 -14.46 -9.03
C VAL A 220 -10.75 -15.01 -8.10
N PRO A 221 -12.03 -15.05 -8.52
CA PRO A 221 -13.10 -15.67 -7.73
C PRO A 221 -12.96 -17.19 -7.76
N CYS A 222 -12.77 -17.78 -6.58
CA CYS A 222 -12.61 -19.21 -6.35
C CYS A 222 -13.87 -19.79 -5.71
N LYS A 223 -14.29 -20.99 -6.11
CA LYS A 223 -15.51 -21.65 -5.61
C LYS A 223 -15.17 -23.02 -5.05
N GLY A 224 -15.40 -23.23 -3.76
CA GLY A 224 -15.02 -24.47 -3.06
C GLY A 224 -13.53 -24.58 -2.72
N SER A 225 -12.70 -23.63 -3.14
CA SER A 225 -11.25 -23.61 -2.94
C SER A 225 -10.76 -22.21 -2.53
N LYS A 226 -9.54 -22.14 -1.97
CA LYS A 226 -8.88 -20.87 -1.61
C LYS A 226 -7.91 -20.35 -2.69
N TYR A 227 -7.72 -21.12 -3.74
CA TYR A 227 -6.87 -20.85 -4.90
C TYR A 227 -7.55 -21.38 -6.18
N PRO A 228 -7.31 -20.79 -7.35
CA PRO A 228 -7.94 -21.23 -8.58
C PRO A 228 -7.25 -22.48 -9.16
N ALA A 229 -7.95 -23.19 -10.05
CA ALA A 229 -7.32 -24.15 -10.95
C ALA A 229 -6.54 -23.40 -12.05
N THR A 230 -5.38 -23.94 -12.44
CA THR A 230 -4.50 -23.32 -13.46
C THR A 230 -5.15 -23.24 -14.84
N LEU A 231 -5.98 -24.23 -15.18
CA LEU A 231 -6.67 -24.35 -16.47
C LEU A 231 -8.18 -24.59 -16.27
N PRO A 232 -9.06 -24.00 -17.11
CA PRO A 232 -8.76 -22.94 -18.08
C PRO A 232 -8.30 -21.65 -17.39
N ARG A 233 -7.57 -20.77 -18.09
CA ARG A 233 -7.03 -19.52 -17.53
C ARG A 233 -8.12 -18.75 -16.76
N PRO A 234 -7.98 -18.53 -15.45
CA PRO A 234 -9.04 -17.90 -14.67
C PRO A 234 -9.31 -16.45 -15.10
N ALA A 235 -10.59 -16.05 -15.03
CA ALA A 235 -11.00 -14.68 -15.24
C ALA A 235 -10.74 -13.83 -13.98
N LEU A 236 -10.19 -12.62 -14.16
CA LEU A 236 -10.04 -11.66 -13.09
C LEU A 236 -11.38 -10.96 -12.80
N ALA A 237 -11.75 -10.94 -11.53
CA ALA A 237 -12.70 -9.98 -10.98
C ALA A 237 -11.95 -8.72 -10.53
N VAL A 238 -12.70 -7.62 -10.40
CA VAL A 238 -12.24 -6.35 -9.85
C VAL A 238 -13.18 -5.99 -8.71
N LEU A 239 -12.62 -5.78 -7.52
CA LEU A 239 -13.35 -5.33 -6.33
C LEU A 239 -12.92 -3.89 -5.98
N PRO A 240 -13.85 -3.01 -5.56
CA PRO A 240 -13.50 -1.68 -5.11
C PRO A 240 -12.85 -1.74 -3.71
N PHE A 241 -12.06 -0.72 -3.36
CA PHE A 241 -11.71 -0.47 -1.96
C PHE A 241 -12.97 -0.05 -1.18
N GLN A 242 -13.18 -0.61 0.01
CA GLN A 242 -14.25 -0.24 0.93
C GLN A 242 -13.76 -0.35 2.37
N LEU A 243 -13.66 0.78 3.07
CA LEU A 243 -13.28 0.82 4.49
C LEU A 243 -14.47 0.38 5.38
N PRO A 244 -14.24 -0.44 6.42
CA PRO A 244 -15.32 -1.02 7.23
C PRO A 244 -15.82 -0.05 8.31
N LEU A 245 -16.49 1.03 7.91
CA LEU A 245 -17.09 1.99 8.86
C LEU A 245 -18.40 1.46 9.47
N CYS A 246 -18.80 2.05 10.60
CA CYS A 246 -20.07 1.76 11.26
C CYS A 246 -21.26 2.33 10.47
N ASP A 247 -22.33 1.55 10.31
CA ASP A 247 -23.56 1.95 9.59
C ASP A 247 -23.34 2.35 8.11
N MET A 248 -22.69 1.48 7.33
CA MET A 248 -22.52 1.67 5.87
C MET A 248 -23.83 1.76 5.06
N GLY A 249 -24.99 1.46 5.67
CA GLY A 249 -26.30 1.63 5.04
C GLY A 249 -26.71 3.11 4.89
N SER A 250 -26.16 4.00 5.72
CA SER A 250 -26.50 5.42 5.76
C SER A 250 -25.71 6.25 4.73
N GLU A 251 -26.40 7.18 4.05
CA GLU A 251 -25.78 8.14 3.12
C GLU A 251 -24.67 8.97 3.79
N LYS A 252 -24.84 9.29 5.09
CA LYS A 252 -23.81 9.92 5.94
C LYS A 252 -22.50 9.13 5.86
N THR A 253 -22.57 7.85 6.19
CA THR A 253 -21.40 6.97 6.28
C THR A 253 -20.79 6.73 4.92
N GLN A 254 -21.58 6.67 3.85
CA GLN A 254 -21.07 6.56 2.47
C GLN A 254 -20.24 7.79 2.06
N HIS A 255 -20.61 9.00 2.52
CA HIS A 255 -19.78 10.19 2.34
C HIS A 255 -18.52 10.18 3.22
N GLU A 256 -18.62 9.73 4.48
CA GLU A 256 -17.47 9.62 5.39
C GLU A 256 -16.46 8.56 4.94
N GLU A 257 -16.93 7.41 4.45
CA GLU A 257 -16.10 6.34 3.88
C GLU A 257 -15.41 6.79 2.60
N SER A 258 -16.13 7.49 1.72
CA SER A 258 -15.54 8.06 0.51
C SER A 258 -14.46 9.11 0.81
N TYR A 259 -14.65 9.91 1.86
CA TYR A 259 -13.62 10.83 2.35
C TYR A 259 -12.41 10.07 2.92
N GLN A 260 -12.61 9.14 3.86
CA GLN A 260 -11.51 8.42 4.51
C GLN A 260 -10.70 7.55 3.52
N ARG A 261 -11.36 6.89 2.56
CA ARG A 261 -10.71 6.16 1.47
C ARG A 261 -9.85 7.08 0.61
N ASN A 262 -10.41 8.22 0.19
CA ASN A 262 -9.68 9.19 -0.64
C ASN A 262 -8.51 9.83 0.13
N PHE A 263 -8.65 10.08 1.43
CA PHE A 263 -7.59 10.62 2.27
C PHE A 263 -6.44 9.61 2.45
N LEU A 264 -6.76 8.35 2.72
CA LEU A 264 -5.76 7.26 2.82
C LEU A 264 -4.96 7.12 1.52
N VAL A 265 -5.64 7.11 0.37
CA VAL A 265 -4.99 7.00 -0.95
C VAL A 265 -4.17 8.26 -1.26
N ALA A 266 -4.71 9.46 -1.08
CA ALA A 266 -4.00 10.72 -1.35
C ALA A 266 -2.71 10.83 -0.53
N LYS A 267 -2.79 10.65 0.80
CA LYS A 267 -1.63 10.75 1.69
C LYS A 267 -0.70 9.53 1.66
N SER A 268 -1.08 8.45 0.97
CA SER A 268 -0.20 7.32 0.64
C SER A 268 0.67 7.61 -0.58
N LEU A 269 0.08 8.25 -1.59
CA LEU A 269 0.69 8.60 -2.88
C LEU A 269 1.48 9.91 -2.88
N GLN A 270 1.33 10.75 -1.84
CA GLN A 270 1.99 12.08 -1.70
C GLN A 270 3.54 12.07 -1.82
N ASN A 271 4.19 10.91 -1.71
CA ASN A 271 5.64 10.77 -1.91
C ASN A 271 6.01 10.18 -3.30
N SER A 272 5.06 10.09 -4.23
CA SER A 272 5.26 9.55 -5.58
C SER A 272 5.51 10.69 -6.57
N THR A 273 6.75 10.83 -7.03
CA THR A 273 7.22 11.86 -7.98
C THR A 273 6.65 11.74 -9.41
N LEU A 274 5.66 10.86 -9.62
CA LEU A 274 5.10 10.47 -10.92
C LEU A 274 3.60 10.83 -11.06
N VAL A 275 3.07 11.68 -10.19
CA VAL A 275 1.64 12.01 -10.10
C VAL A 275 1.43 13.52 -10.14
N ASP A 276 0.41 13.98 -10.88
CA ASP A 276 -0.10 15.34 -10.78
C ASP A 276 -0.89 15.48 -9.47
N GLU A 277 -0.36 16.28 -8.54
CA GLU A 277 -0.98 16.59 -7.25
C GLU A 277 -2.43 17.06 -7.41
N ASP A 278 -2.77 17.80 -8.46
CA ASP A 278 -4.13 18.32 -8.66
C ASP A 278 -5.10 17.20 -9.11
N GLU A 279 -4.63 16.15 -9.79
CA GLU A 279 -5.42 14.94 -10.02
C GLU A 279 -5.57 14.11 -8.74
N LEU A 280 -4.50 13.97 -7.96
CA LEU A 280 -4.50 13.19 -6.71
C LEU A 280 -5.43 13.80 -5.65
N VAL A 281 -5.41 15.12 -5.51
CA VAL A 281 -6.15 15.88 -4.50
C VAL A 281 -7.61 16.14 -4.93
N ARG A 282 -7.95 16.07 -6.23
CA ARG A 282 -9.33 16.28 -6.73
C ARG A 282 -10.39 15.35 -6.10
N PRO A 283 -10.22 14.00 -6.04
CA PRO A 283 -11.17 13.11 -5.37
C PRO A 283 -11.36 13.44 -3.88
N LEU A 284 -10.28 13.82 -3.19
CA LEU A 284 -10.30 14.23 -1.79
C LEU A 284 -11.11 15.52 -1.61
N ARG A 285 -10.79 16.58 -2.36
CA ARG A 285 -11.55 17.85 -2.42
C ARG A 285 -13.04 17.61 -2.69
N GLU A 286 -13.37 16.78 -3.68
CA GLU A 286 -14.76 16.44 -4.01
C GLU A 286 -15.48 15.70 -2.87
N SER A 287 -14.81 14.78 -2.17
CA SER A 287 -15.41 14.04 -1.05
C SER A 287 -15.68 14.93 0.18
N LEU A 288 -14.75 15.82 0.54
CA LEU A 288 -14.93 16.84 1.58
C LEU A 288 -16.12 17.76 1.26
N VAL A 289 -16.20 18.25 0.03
CA VAL A 289 -17.30 19.12 -0.43
C VAL A 289 -18.65 18.41 -0.34
N LYS A 290 -18.73 17.13 -0.75
CA LYS A 290 -19.97 16.33 -0.67
C LYS A 290 -20.40 16.07 0.78
N LEU A 291 -19.44 15.73 1.65
CA LEU A 291 -19.67 15.50 3.08
C LEU A 291 -20.13 16.78 3.82
N PHE A 292 -19.50 17.94 3.53
CA PHE A 292 -19.94 19.24 4.04
C PHE A 292 -21.36 19.57 3.58
N ALA A 293 -21.64 19.43 2.27
CA ALA A 293 -22.95 19.72 1.71
C ALA A 293 -24.05 18.83 2.32
N PHE A 294 -23.76 17.56 2.58
CA PHE A 294 -24.65 16.65 3.28
C PHE A 294 -24.91 17.09 4.73
N ALA A 295 -23.87 17.45 5.49
CA ALA A 295 -24.00 17.91 6.87
C ALA A 295 -24.82 19.21 6.99
N ALA A 296 -24.58 20.19 6.10
CA ALA A 296 -25.32 21.45 6.04
C ALA A 296 -26.79 21.26 5.59
N LYS A 297 -27.05 20.39 4.61
CA LYS A 297 -28.42 19.97 4.24
C LYS A 297 -29.15 19.26 5.36
N SER A 298 -28.44 18.53 6.22
CA SER A 298 -28.98 17.77 7.35
C SER A 298 -29.19 18.60 8.63
N GLU A 299 -29.02 19.93 8.55
CA GLU A 299 -29.12 20.86 9.68
C GLU A 299 -28.16 20.54 10.85
N ARG A 300 -27.01 19.94 10.56
CA ARG A 300 -25.98 19.60 11.55
C ARG A 300 -24.81 20.56 11.44
N ASP A 301 -25.08 21.83 11.66
CA ASP A 301 -24.15 22.95 11.44
C ASP A 301 -22.81 22.77 12.20
N PHE A 302 -22.82 22.22 13.43
CA PHE A 302 -21.58 21.87 14.14
C PHE A 302 -20.75 20.80 13.39
N ARG A 303 -21.40 19.77 12.84
CA ARG A 303 -20.71 18.74 12.02
C ARG A 303 -20.22 19.29 10.69
N ALA A 304 -20.98 20.21 10.09
CA ALA A 304 -20.51 20.93 8.90
C ALA A 304 -19.22 21.72 9.22
N LEU A 305 -19.14 22.33 10.41
CA LEU A 305 -17.94 23.01 10.90
C LEU A 305 -16.78 22.03 11.19
N GLU A 306 -17.04 20.85 11.77
CA GLU A 306 -16.05 19.78 11.93
C GLU A 306 -15.45 19.36 10.58
N VAL A 307 -16.28 19.23 9.53
CA VAL A 307 -15.81 18.90 8.16
C VAL A 307 -15.01 20.04 7.54
N CYS A 308 -15.32 21.31 7.84
CA CYS A 308 -14.44 22.44 7.48
C CYS A 308 -13.10 22.40 8.23
N GLY A 309 -13.05 21.87 9.46
CA GLY A 309 -11.80 21.60 10.16
C GLY A 309 -10.87 20.58 9.48
N LEU A 310 -11.40 19.81 8.52
CA LEU A 310 -10.65 18.85 7.69
C LEU A 310 -10.24 19.44 6.32
N MET A 311 -10.57 20.70 6.03
CA MET A 311 -10.20 21.38 4.79
C MET A 311 -8.89 22.16 4.98
N GLU A 312 -7.77 21.56 4.53
CA GLU A 312 -6.45 22.22 4.47
C GLU A 312 -6.44 23.43 3.49
N ASP A 313 -7.32 23.41 2.48
CA ASP A 313 -7.33 24.33 1.34
C ASP A 313 -8.34 25.50 1.52
N GLN A 314 -7.81 26.72 1.57
CA GLN A 314 -8.55 27.99 1.69
C GLN A 314 -9.63 28.18 0.61
N SER A 315 -9.44 27.65 -0.60
CA SER A 315 -10.42 27.74 -1.67
C SER A 315 -11.67 26.90 -1.39
N LEU A 316 -11.51 25.74 -0.73
CA LEU A 316 -12.62 24.91 -0.28
C LEU A 316 -13.43 25.59 0.82
N LEU A 317 -12.76 26.25 1.77
CA LEU A 317 -13.40 26.97 2.87
C LEU A 317 -14.25 28.15 2.35
N HIS A 318 -13.73 28.93 1.40
CA HIS A 318 -14.50 29.98 0.72
C HIS A 318 -15.73 29.40 -0.01
N ILE A 319 -15.55 28.27 -0.72
CA ILE A 319 -16.64 27.56 -1.41
C ILE A 319 -17.70 27.05 -0.41
N ALA A 320 -17.28 26.51 0.74
CA ALA A 320 -18.17 26.04 1.81
C ALA A 320 -18.98 27.19 2.45
N ALA A 321 -18.35 28.33 2.75
CA ALA A 321 -19.02 29.54 3.24
C ALA A 321 -20.03 30.10 2.21
N THR A 322 -19.66 30.11 0.93
CA THR A 322 -20.56 30.49 -0.17
C THR A 322 -21.77 29.56 -0.25
N TYR A 323 -21.57 28.25 -0.05
CA TYR A 323 -22.65 27.27 -0.06
C TYR A 323 -23.59 27.39 1.15
N ALA A 324 -23.04 27.60 2.36
CA ALA A 324 -23.83 27.85 3.57
C ALA A 324 -24.71 29.11 3.42
N THR A 325 -24.15 30.18 2.83
CA THR A 325 -24.90 31.40 2.47
C THR A 325 -26.02 31.10 1.46
N ARG A 326 -25.77 30.29 0.42
CA ARG A 326 -26.79 29.85 -0.56
C ARG A 326 -27.91 29.02 0.08
N LEU A 327 -27.60 28.23 1.11
CA LEU A 327 -28.57 27.51 1.95
C LEU A 327 -29.25 28.38 3.02
N LYS A 328 -28.97 29.69 3.07
CA LYS A 328 -29.47 30.65 4.09
C LYS A 328 -29.03 30.32 5.53
N ARG A 329 -28.01 29.47 5.73
CA ARG A 329 -27.43 29.13 7.04
C ARG A 329 -26.38 30.18 7.42
N ILE A 330 -26.84 31.40 7.74
CA ILE A 330 -25.96 32.57 7.99
C ILE A 330 -24.95 32.29 9.10
N GLN A 331 -25.40 31.78 10.25
CA GLN A 331 -24.53 31.43 11.38
C GLN A 331 -23.45 30.39 11.00
N LEU A 332 -23.78 29.41 10.15
CA LEU A 332 -22.79 28.47 9.63
C LEU A 332 -21.78 29.16 8.71
N ALA A 333 -22.22 30.07 7.83
CA ALA A 333 -21.32 30.82 6.96
C ALA A 333 -20.36 31.75 7.75
N GLU A 334 -20.84 32.37 8.83
CA GLU A 334 -20.03 33.13 9.78
C GLU A 334 -18.99 32.23 10.44
N ARG A 335 -19.38 31.09 11.03
CA ARG A 335 -18.44 30.14 11.66
C ARG A 335 -17.43 29.53 10.69
N VAL A 336 -17.82 29.22 9.45
CA VAL A 336 -16.86 28.76 8.43
C VAL A 336 -15.89 29.88 8.04
N SER A 337 -16.31 31.15 8.10
CA SER A 337 -15.43 32.31 7.89
C SER A 337 -14.43 32.52 9.04
N GLU A 338 -14.85 32.30 10.29
CA GLU A 338 -13.94 32.25 11.45
C GLU A 338 -12.88 31.15 11.30
N VAL A 339 -13.27 29.94 10.84
CA VAL A 339 -12.35 28.84 10.56
C VAL A 339 -11.40 29.19 9.42
N MET A 340 -11.89 29.83 8.35
CA MET A 340 -11.08 30.27 7.20
C MET A 340 -9.99 31.27 7.62
N GLN A 341 -10.33 32.26 8.45
CA GLN A 341 -9.36 33.18 9.07
C GLN A 341 -8.35 32.41 9.92
N ARG A 342 -8.81 31.60 10.88
CA ARG A 342 -7.94 30.85 11.80
C ARG A 342 -7.01 29.86 11.09
N CYS A 343 -7.39 29.35 9.92
CA CYS A 343 -6.53 28.51 9.08
C CYS A 343 -5.52 29.34 8.26
N ARG A 344 -5.79 30.61 7.95
CA ARG A 344 -4.82 31.52 7.35
C ARG A 344 -3.77 31.94 8.39
N ASP A 345 -4.21 32.41 9.55
CA ASP A 345 -3.31 32.91 10.60
C ASP A 345 -2.28 31.83 11.01
N LYS A 346 -2.71 30.56 11.08
CA LYS A 346 -1.83 29.40 11.32
C LYS A 346 -0.81 29.17 10.22
N GLU A 347 -1.16 29.39 8.96
CA GLU A 347 -0.27 29.15 7.83
C GLU A 347 0.74 30.30 7.70
N GLU A 348 0.31 31.55 7.94
CA GLU A 348 1.22 32.70 8.06
C GLU A 348 2.20 32.51 9.21
N LEU A 349 1.77 32.01 10.38
CA LEU A 349 2.65 31.65 11.49
C LEU A 349 3.68 30.58 11.10
N ARG A 350 3.27 29.48 10.45
CA ARG A 350 4.19 28.42 9.99
C ARG A 350 5.23 28.93 9.00
N MET A 351 4.82 29.78 8.05
CA MET A 351 5.76 30.35 7.08
C MET A 351 6.78 31.26 7.77
N ASN A 352 6.36 32.02 8.79
CA ASN A 352 7.27 32.82 9.61
C ASN A 352 8.20 31.95 10.49
N GLU A 353 7.71 30.82 11.03
CA GLU A 353 8.53 29.85 11.78
C GLU A 353 9.61 29.20 10.89
N VAL A 354 9.25 28.80 9.66
CA VAL A 354 10.20 28.26 8.69
C VAL A 354 11.22 29.31 8.24
N GLN A 355 10.78 30.54 7.95
CA GLN A 355 11.69 31.64 7.58
C GLN A 355 12.64 31.99 8.73
N ALA A 356 12.17 32.04 9.98
CA ALA A 356 13.01 32.30 11.14
C ALA A 356 14.12 31.25 11.30
N HIS A 357 13.81 29.97 11.07
CA HIS A 357 14.83 28.92 11.12
C HIS A 357 15.81 28.96 9.94
N SER A 358 15.41 29.37 8.73
CA SER A 358 16.38 29.60 7.64
C SER A 358 17.26 30.82 7.88
N ASP A 359 16.70 31.90 8.44
CA ASP A 359 17.45 33.11 8.80
C ASP A 359 18.46 32.83 9.95
N GLU A 360 18.11 31.93 10.87
CA GLU A 360 19.02 31.37 11.87
C GLU A 360 20.15 30.55 11.22
N GLU A 361 19.85 29.60 10.34
CA GLU A 361 20.89 28.79 9.66
C GLU A 361 21.85 29.64 8.80
N GLU A 362 21.34 30.61 8.02
CA GLU A 362 22.20 31.53 7.24
C GLU A 362 23.10 32.42 8.12
N THR A 363 22.63 32.81 9.32
CA THR A 363 23.45 33.63 10.24
C THR A 363 24.51 32.82 10.98
N TYR A 364 24.44 31.48 11.01
CA TYR A 364 25.54 30.65 11.48
C TYR A 364 26.65 30.54 10.42
N GLU A 365 26.31 30.17 9.17
CA GLU A 365 27.31 30.06 8.09
C GLU A 365 28.03 31.39 7.81
N THR A 366 27.31 32.52 7.85
CA THR A 366 27.88 33.86 7.63
C THR A 366 28.93 34.25 8.68
N ASN A 367 28.86 33.71 9.90
CA ASN A 367 29.82 34.02 10.95
C ASN A 367 31.15 33.27 10.82
N ASP A 368 31.18 32.04 10.30
CA ASP A 368 32.42 31.28 10.09
C ASP A 368 33.27 31.83 8.92
N ILE A 369 32.62 32.37 7.88
CA ILE A 369 33.32 33.09 6.81
C ILE A 369 33.99 34.38 7.35
N ARG A 370 33.38 35.04 8.35
CA ARG A 370 33.99 36.19 9.03
C ARG A 370 35.09 35.80 10.02
N SER A 371 34.93 34.71 10.77
CA SER A 371 35.91 34.29 11.78
C SER A 371 37.24 33.83 11.15
N SER A 372 37.18 33.18 9.99
CA SER A 372 38.36 32.80 9.20
C SER A 372 39.12 33.99 8.61
N SER A 373 38.44 35.11 8.34
CA SER A 373 39.02 36.31 7.72
C SER A 373 39.88 37.19 8.65
N GLN A 374 40.05 36.83 9.92
CA GLN A 374 40.81 37.61 10.93
C GLN A 374 41.99 36.85 11.57
N ARG A 375 42.43 35.72 10.99
CA ARG A 375 43.51 34.87 11.55
C ARG A 375 44.75 34.74 10.66
N ALA A 376 45.11 35.81 9.97
CA ALA A 376 46.26 35.86 9.06
C ALA A 376 47.13 37.11 9.26
N GLU A 377 47.50 37.42 10.51
CA GLU A 377 48.60 38.34 10.86
C GLU A 377 48.91 38.29 12.38
N THR A 378 49.81 37.40 12.81
CA THR A 378 50.77 37.55 13.94
C THR A 378 51.58 36.26 14.11
N ASP A 379 52.90 36.40 14.31
CA ASP A 379 53.86 35.29 14.32
C ASP A 379 54.14 34.70 15.72
N ASP A 380 54.79 33.53 15.72
CA ASP A 380 55.77 32.97 16.66
C ASP A 380 55.87 33.50 18.11
N GLU A 381 55.77 32.60 19.09
CA GLU A 381 56.97 32.14 19.85
C GLU A 381 56.70 30.81 20.60
N MET A 382 57.70 30.29 21.33
CA MET A 382 57.86 28.87 21.70
C MET A 382 58.12 28.64 23.22
N ASP A 383 58.00 27.37 23.66
CA ASP A 383 58.40 26.80 24.99
C ASP A 383 57.46 27.12 26.18
N GLY A 384 57.60 26.43 27.33
CA GLY A 384 56.93 26.87 28.58
C GLY A 384 56.78 25.93 29.79
N SER A 385 56.91 24.60 29.68
CA SER A 385 56.98 23.63 30.80
C SER A 385 55.80 23.45 31.82
N MET A 386 55.45 22.17 32.05
CA MET A 386 55.37 21.46 33.35
C MET A 386 54.34 21.80 34.48
N ASP A 387 53.65 20.72 34.91
CA ASP A 387 53.13 20.37 36.25
C ASP A 387 51.85 20.97 36.92
N ARG A 388 50.94 20.02 37.24
CA ARG A 388 50.24 19.74 38.53
C ARG A 388 48.82 20.22 38.84
N GLN A 389 48.00 19.19 39.11
CA GLN A 389 47.09 19.01 40.26
C GLN A 389 45.84 19.92 40.33
N LEU A 390 44.66 19.34 40.09
CA LEU A 390 43.79 18.71 41.11
C LEU A 390 43.27 19.70 42.16
N ASN A 391 41.99 20.06 42.05
CA ASN A 391 40.99 19.54 42.98
C ASN A 391 39.55 19.76 42.53
N ASP A 392 38.70 18.89 43.08
CA ASP A 392 37.24 18.94 43.17
C ASP A 392 36.74 20.32 43.72
N ASN A 393 35.47 20.72 43.61
CA ASN A 393 34.31 19.94 44.05
C ASN A 393 32.95 20.45 43.52
N GLU A 394 31.90 19.70 43.85
CA GLU A 394 30.47 19.90 43.52
C GLU A 394 29.86 21.25 43.96
N GLY A 395 28.74 21.64 43.33
CA GLY A 395 27.96 22.81 43.74
C GLY A 395 26.63 23.01 43.01
N HIS A 396 25.57 22.29 43.40
CA HIS A 396 24.20 22.60 42.94
C HIS A 396 23.70 23.95 43.48
N PHE A 397 23.00 24.74 42.65
CA PHE A 397 21.60 25.20 42.79
C PHE A 397 21.30 26.19 41.65
N ARG A 398 20.32 26.05 40.74
CA ARG A 398 18.85 25.88 40.83
C ARG A 398 18.07 27.19 41.11
N ARG A 399 17.21 27.54 40.13
CA ARG A 399 15.99 28.40 40.15
C ARG A 399 16.04 29.93 39.86
N ASN A 400 15.21 30.26 38.86
CA ASN A 400 14.15 31.27 38.82
C ASN A 400 14.43 32.75 38.43
N SER A 401 13.88 33.09 37.25
CA SER A 401 12.81 34.09 37.05
C SER A 401 13.04 35.58 37.34
N GLY A 402 12.72 36.43 36.34
CA GLY A 402 11.88 37.61 36.61
C GLY A 402 12.19 38.93 35.90
N THR A 403 11.68 39.09 34.67
CA THR A 403 10.84 40.24 34.21
C THR A 403 11.25 41.74 34.36
N MET A 404 10.86 42.51 33.34
CA MET A 404 10.54 43.98 33.32
C MET A 404 11.66 45.02 33.07
N LEU A 405 11.75 45.43 31.79
CA LEU A 405 11.55 46.81 31.29
C LEU A 405 12.18 48.03 32.02
N LYS A 406 12.99 48.79 31.26
CA LYS A 406 13.07 50.27 31.32
C LYS A 406 13.58 50.88 29.99
N THR A 407 13.60 52.21 29.89
CA THR A 407 13.36 52.95 28.63
C THR A 407 14.40 54.03 28.26
N ASN A 408 14.49 54.33 26.96
CA ASN A 408 14.99 55.57 26.30
C ASN A 408 16.45 56.04 26.48
N VAL A 409 17.14 56.25 25.35
CA VAL A 409 17.88 57.50 24.99
C VAL A 409 17.72 57.74 23.47
N GLU A 410 17.81 59.00 23.01
CA GLU A 410 17.68 59.48 21.62
C GLU A 410 19.03 59.37 20.83
N SER A 411 19.28 59.80 19.57
CA SER A 411 18.66 60.83 18.71
C SER A 411 19.14 60.82 17.23
N LYS A 412 18.37 61.46 16.34
CA LYS A 412 18.72 62.10 15.01
C LYS A 412 19.14 61.18 13.81
N ILE A 413 18.58 61.20 12.58
CA ILE A 413 18.12 62.27 11.62
C ILE A 413 19.35 62.85 10.85
N THR A 414 19.54 62.85 9.50
CA THR A 414 18.73 62.80 8.24
C THR A 414 19.67 62.52 7.01
N PRO A 415 19.31 62.64 5.71
CA PRO A 415 18.24 61.98 4.91
C PRO A 415 18.71 61.47 3.50
N LYS A 416 17.81 60.81 2.73
CA LYS A 416 17.63 61.09 1.28
C LYS A 416 16.34 60.50 0.69
N GLU A 417 15.82 61.15 -0.35
CA GLU A 417 14.68 60.70 -1.18
C GLU A 417 15.15 59.62 -2.21
N ARG A 418 14.37 59.02 -3.12
CA ARG A 418 13.01 59.22 -3.69
C ARG A 418 12.66 57.91 -4.47
N LEU A 419 11.45 57.37 -4.50
CA LEU A 419 10.32 57.75 -5.37
C LEU A 419 9.14 56.82 -5.07
N SER A 420 7.90 57.25 -5.34
CA SER A 420 6.70 56.44 -5.20
C SER A 420 6.01 56.18 -6.55
N PHE A 421 5.48 54.97 -6.73
CA PHE A 421 4.56 54.64 -7.82
C PHE A 421 3.24 54.12 -7.24
N ARG A 422 2.14 54.80 -7.55
CA ARG A 422 0.77 54.33 -7.30
C ARG A 422 0.12 53.95 -8.63
N PRO A 423 -0.56 52.80 -8.74
CA PRO A 423 -1.42 52.51 -9.89
C PRO A 423 -2.60 53.49 -9.99
N ASN A 424 -2.97 53.85 -11.22
CA ASN A 424 -4.05 54.80 -11.53
C ASN A 424 -5.39 54.06 -11.73
N PRO A 425 -6.49 54.42 -11.03
CA PRO A 425 -7.71 53.61 -10.98
C PRO A 425 -8.63 53.65 -12.22
N PHE A 426 -8.23 54.28 -13.33
CA PHE A 426 -9.05 54.37 -14.56
C PHE A 426 -8.36 53.77 -15.79
N LYS A 427 -8.66 52.51 -16.11
CA LYS A 427 -8.47 51.94 -17.46
C LYS A 427 -9.45 50.79 -17.70
N SER A 428 -10.16 50.82 -18.82
CA SER A 428 -11.22 49.88 -19.18
C SER A 428 -10.86 49.04 -20.41
N SER A 429 -11.64 47.97 -20.63
CA SER A 429 -11.67 47.11 -21.83
C SER A 429 -10.36 46.47 -22.30
N GLY A 430 -10.22 45.19 -21.98
CA GLY A 430 -9.30 44.23 -22.63
C GLY A 430 -9.78 42.82 -22.30
N SER A 431 -10.19 42.04 -23.29
CA SER A 431 -10.82 40.74 -23.09
C SER A 431 -9.80 39.65 -22.73
N VAL A 432 -9.95 39.03 -21.56
CA VAL A 432 -9.22 37.82 -21.15
C VAL A 432 -10.22 36.77 -20.68
N GLU A 433 -10.04 35.52 -21.10
CA GLU A 433 -10.94 34.42 -20.80
C GLU A 433 -10.90 34.04 -19.32
N LYS A 434 -12.08 33.86 -18.70
CA LYS A 434 -12.18 33.39 -17.32
C LYS A 434 -11.97 31.87 -17.28
N ASN A 435 -10.78 31.44 -16.89
CA ASN A 435 -10.56 30.09 -16.36
C ASN A 435 -11.38 29.94 -15.06
N SER A 436 -12.59 29.40 -15.16
CA SER A 436 -13.49 29.25 -14.01
C SER A 436 -12.98 28.17 -13.06
N THR A 437 -12.87 28.48 -11.78
CA THR A 437 -12.55 27.53 -10.71
C THR A 437 -13.58 26.39 -10.70
N LYS A 438 -13.14 25.17 -11.04
CA LYS A 438 -14.01 24.04 -11.39
C LYS A 438 -14.87 23.50 -10.22
N GLY A 439 -14.59 23.93 -8.98
CA GLY A 439 -15.28 23.47 -7.77
C GLY A 439 -16.78 23.79 -7.70
N SER A 440 -17.22 24.95 -8.20
CA SER A 440 -18.65 25.34 -8.13
C SER A 440 -19.58 24.36 -8.86
N GLN A 441 -19.10 23.73 -9.94
CA GLN A 441 -19.88 22.76 -10.72
C GLN A 441 -20.24 21.48 -9.94
N VAL A 442 -19.63 21.22 -8.78
CA VAL A 442 -19.95 20.05 -7.93
C VAL A 442 -21.32 20.21 -7.29
N PHE A 443 -21.67 21.42 -6.82
CA PHE A 443 -22.95 21.68 -6.15
C PHE A 443 -24.11 21.74 -7.13
N ASP A 444 -23.91 22.37 -8.28
CA ASP A 444 -24.98 22.57 -9.28
C ASP A 444 -25.36 21.25 -10.00
N LYS A 445 -24.51 20.22 -9.94
CA LYS A 445 -24.86 18.84 -10.30
C LYS A 445 -25.71 18.15 -9.22
N MET A 446 -25.57 18.53 -7.95
CA MET A 446 -26.24 17.92 -6.80
C MET A 446 -27.69 18.42 -6.60
N GLU A 447 -28.16 19.40 -7.38
CA GLU A 447 -29.54 19.89 -7.36
C GLU A 447 -30.48 19.16 -8.36
N LYS A 448 -29.94 18.28 -9.21
CA LYS A 448 -30.69 17.63 -10.31
C LYS A 448 -31.04 16.15 -10.10
N THR A 449 -30.81 15.60 -8.91
CA THR A 449 -31.05 14.18 -8.61
C THR A 449 -32.17 13.98 -7.59
N THR A 450 -33.40 13.80 -8.08
CA THR A 450 -34.46 13.12 -7.33
C THR A 450 -34.31 11.60 -7.44
N PRO A 451 -34.69 10.81 -6.42
CA PRO A 451 -34.37 9.39 -6.37
C PRO A 451 -35.23 8.56 -7.33
N LYS A 452 -34.58 7.90 -8.30
CA LYS A 452 -35.07 6.65 -8.87
C LYS A 452 -34.32 5.50 -8.20
N ALA A 453 -35.05 4.46 -7.79
CA ALA A 453 -34.48 3.32 -7.08
C ALA A 453 -33.33 2.68 -7.87
N ALA A 454 -32.20 2.45 -7.20
CA ALA A 454 -31.03 1.85 -7.81
C ALA A 454 -31.31 0.38 -8.13
N SER A 455 -31.33 0.04 -9.42
CA SER A 455 -31.43 -1.36 -9.88
C SER A 455 -30.16 -2.12 -9.50
N ILE A 456 -30.33 -3.28 -8.85
CA ILE A 456 -29.24 -4.19 -8.49
C ILE A 456 -28.38 -4.51 -9.73
N PHE A 457 -27.05 -4.40 -9.59
CA PHE A 457 -26.11 -4.74 -10.66
C PHE A 457 -26.19 -6.22 -11.05
N ALA A 458 -26.83 -6.50 -12.18
CA ALA A 458 -26.71 -7.78 -12.87
C ALA A 458 -25.42 -7.80 -13.72
N PRO A 459 -24.65 -8.91 -13.76
CA PRO A 459 -23.48 -9.01 -14.62
C PRO A 459 -23.89 -9.04 -16.10
N LEU A 460 -23.12 -8.34 -16.95
CA LEU A 460 -23.38 -8.24 -18.39
C LEU A 460 -23.29 -9.63 -19.07
N PRO A 461 -24.29 -10.05 -19.86
CA PRO A 461 -24.23 -11.28 -20.62
C PRO A 461 -23.34 -11.11 -21.86
N VAL A 462 -22.26 -11.91 -21.96
CA VAL A 462 -21.43 -11.99 -23.16
C VAL A 462 -22.21 -12.69 -24.28
N SER A 463 -22.74 -11.91 -25.22
CA SER A 463 -23.58 -12.44 -26.32
C SER A 463 -22.73 -13.09 -27.42
N ILE A 464 -22.60 -14.41 -27.36
CA ILE A 464 -21.96 -15.22 -28.41
C ILE A 464 -22.89 -15.24 -29.64
N LYS A 465 -22.55 -14.43 -30.66
CA LYS A 465 -23.25 -14.43 -31.95
C LYS A 465 -23.03 -15.74 -32.71
N ARG A 466 -23.88 -16.74 -32.47
CA ARG A 466 -24.09 -17.88 -33.39
C ARG A 466 -24.80 -17.36 -34.66
N THR A 467 -24.05 -17.15 -35.73
CA THR A 467 -24.60 -16.90 -37.07
C THR A 467 -24.88 -18.23 -37.77
N ASN A 468 -26.08 -18.42 -38.34
CA ASN A 468 -26.45 -19.68 -38.97
C ASN A 468 -27.19 -19.47 -40.31
N LYS A 469 -26.48 -19.83 -41.40
CA LYS A 469 -26.86 -20.02 -42.83
C LYS A 469 -28.21 -19.53 -43.38
N LYS A 470 -28.13 -18.75 -44.49
CA LYS A 470 -28.82 -18.87 -45.82
C LYS A 470 -28.67 -17.52 -46.56
N THR A 471 -28.48 -17.35 -47.88
CA THR A 471 -28.23 -18.18 -49.11
C THR A 471 -27.14 -17.46 -49.95
N GLY A 472 -26.57 -17.90 -51.09
CA GLY A 472 -26.76 -19.05 -51.99
C GLY A 472 -25.75 -19.02 -53.17
N SER A 473 -25.89 -19.92 -54.16
CA SER A 473 -25.16 -20.01 -55.46
C SER A 473 -23.61 -19.97 -55.51
N GLN A 474 -23.00 -21.16 -55.64
CA GLN A 474 -22.14 -21.66 -56.75
C GLN A 474 -21.15 -20.72 -57.52
N PRO A 475 -19.98 -21.22 -58.02
CA PRO A 475 -19.90 -22.49 -58.79
C PRO A 475 -18.64 -23.39 -58.71
N LYS A 476 -18.84 -24.69 -59.03
CA LYS A 476 -17.89 -25.68 -59.65
C LYS A 476 -16.59 -26.06 -58.87
N LEU A 477 -15.92 -27.21 -59.07
CA LEU A 477 -16.01 -28.33 -60.04
C LEU A 477 -15.47 -29.67 -59.42
N MET A 478 -15.83 -30.86 -59.97
CA MET A 478 -15.19 -32.22 -59.83
C MET A 478 -14.99 -32.83 -58.41
N SER A 479 -15.63 -33.95 -58.03
CA SER A 479 -15.28 -35.40 -58.26
C SER A 479 -14.02 -35.88 -57.50
N PHE A 480 -13.92 -37.07 -56.89
CA PHE A 480 -14.61 -38.39 -57.03
C PHE A 480 -15.19 -38.88 -55.67
N ALA A 481 -16.28 -39.67 -55.59
CA ALA A 481 -16.44 -41.14 -55.76
C ALA A 481 -15.59 -42.00 -54.78
N LYS A 482 -16.09 -43.10 -54.15
CA LYS A 482 -17.42 -43.76 -54.15
C LYS A 482 -17.58 -44.71 -52.91
N GLU A 483 -18.79 -45.28 -52.75
CA GLU A 483 -19.28 -46.45 -51.95
C GLU A 483 -18.32 -47.32 -51.08
N GLY A 484 -18.75 -48.00 -50.01
CA GLY A 484 -20.09 -48.29 -49.43
C GLY A 484 -19.97 -48.63 -47.92
N LYS A 485 -21.05 -48.72 -47.10
CA LYS A 485 -22.04 -49.82 -46.97
C LYS A 485 -21.40 -51.21 -46.74
N THR A 486 -21.84 -52.04 -45.76
CA THR A 486 -23.10 -52.04 -44.98
C THR A 486 -22.94 -52.66 -43.57
N THR A 487 -24.07 -52.76 -42.87
CA THR A 487 -24.43 -53.58 -41.69
C THR A 487 -24.23 -55.10 -41.92
N GLU A 488 -24.54 -56.09 -41.06
CA GLU A 488 -25.31 -56.31 -39.79
C GLU A 488 -24.68 -57.59 -39.13
N ASP A 489 -24.86 -58.06 -37.87
CA ASP A 489 -25.62 -57.62 -36.67
C ASP A 489 -24.98 -58.13 -35.35
N SER A 490 -25.60 -59.08 -34.61
CA SER A 490 -25.32 -59.54 -33.23
C SER A 490 -24.93 -61.04 -33.11
N ILE A 491 -24.38 -61.47 -31.95
CA ILE A 491 -24.93 -62.57 -31.11
C ILE A 491 -24.11 -62.86 -29.82
N VAL A 492 -24.87 -63.17 -28.78
CA VAL A 492 -24.62 -63.70 -27.42
C VAL A 492 -23.44 -64.69 -27.21
N ASN A 493 -22.70 -64.55 -26.09
CA ASN A 493 -22.45 -65.69 -25.20
C ASN A 493 -22.22 -65.33 -23.71
N LYS A 494 -22.19 -66.34 -22.83
CA LYS A 494 -22.51 -66.23 -21.37
C LYS A 494 -21.51 -67.02 -20.48
N SER A 495 -21.70 -66.88 -19.16
CA SER A 495 -21.07 -67.63 -18.03
C SER A 495 -19.58 -67.33 -17.72
N THR A 496 -19.07 -67.49 -16.49
CA THR A 496 -19.64 -68.11 -15.25
C THR A 496 -19.22 -67.35 -13.98
N GLN A 497 -19.88 -67.60 -12.84
CA GLN A 497 -19.58 -67.05 -11.50
C GLN A 497 -18.83 -68.07 -10.61
N GLU A 498 -18.19 -67.58 -9.53
CA GLU A 498 -18.30 -68.08 -8.13
C GLU A 498 -17.66 -67.01 -7.20
N ASN A 499 -18.33 -66.48 -6.18
CA ASN A 499 -18.57 -66.99 -4.80
C ASN A 499 -17.26 -67.11 -3.98
N HIS A 500 -17.10 -66.62 -2.74
CA HIS A 500 -18.00 -66.27 -1.61
C HIS A 500 -17.54 -64.93 -0.95
N SER A 501 -18.34 -64.04 -0.33
CA SER A 501 -19.12 -64.09 0.94
C SER A 501 -18.31 -64.51 2.19
N SER A 502 -18.43 -63.93 3.40
CA SER A 502 -19.19 -62.77 3.94
C SER A 502 -18.92 -62.62 5.45
N LEU A 503 -19.25 -61.44 6.04
CA LEU A 503 -19.64 -61.09 7.44
C LEU A 503 -19.00 -59.73 7.81
N LYS A 504 -19.75 -58.66 8.09
CA LYS A 504 -20.52 -58.33 9.32
C LYS A 504 -19.64 -58.29 10.59
N GLN A 505 -19.35 -57.13 11.18
CA GLN A 505 -20.23 -56.10 11.79
C GLN A 505 -20.50 -56.39 13.27
N GLU A 506 -19.89 -55.60 14.17
CA GLU A 506 -20.60 -55.08 15.34
C GLU A 506 -19.91 -53.84 15.95
N VAL A 507 -20.59 -53.18 16.88
CA VAL A 507 -20.21 -51.91 17.51
C VAL A 507 -20.65 -51.96 18.98
N LEU A 508 -19.76 -51.62 19.91
CA LEU A 508 -20.18 -50.93 21.13
C LEU A 508 -19.05 -50.15 21.81
N SER A 509 -19.45 -49.10 22.52
CA SER A 509 -18.65 -48.28 23.43
C SER A 509 -18.53 -48.91 24.81
N GLN A 510 -17.46 -48.60 25.54
CA GLN A 510 -17.53 -48.55 27.01
C GLN A 510 -16.64 -47.46 27.60
N THR A 511 -17.25 -46.65 28.47
CA THR A 511 -16.63 -45.64 29.34
C THR A 511 -16.40 -46.23 30.73
N CYS A 512 -15.38 -45.77 31.46
CA CYS A 512 -15.45 -45.71 32.93
C CYS A 512 -14.46 -44.67 33.49
N GLU A 513 -14.86 -44.00 34.56
CA GLU A 513 -14.08 -43.00 35.30
C GLU A 513 -13.57 -43.56 36.64
N ASP A 514 -12.62 -42.84 37.25
CA ASP A 514 -12.23 -42.78 38.68
C ASP A 514 -12.12 -44.07 39.54
N LYS A 515 -10.98 -44.22 40.25
CA LYS A 515 -10.84 -43.70 41.64
C LYS A 515 -9.47 -43.94 42.33
N SER A 516 -8.98 -42.86 42.97
CA SER A 516 -8.28 -42.75 44.29
C SER A 516 -7.06 -43.62 44.71
N GLU A 517 -6.14 -42.95 45.42
CA GLU A 517 -5.26 -43.46 46.51
C GLU A 517 -4.20 -44.53 46.16
N ASN A 518 -2.89 -44.21 46.16
CA ASN A 518 -2.15 -43.86 47.38
C ASN A 518 -0.76 -43.22 47.15
N ALA A 519 -0.28 -42.53 48.17
CA ALA A 519 1.14 -42.26 48.48
C ALA A 519 1.49 -43.02 49.79
N PRO A 520 2.73 -43.05 50.34
CA PRO A 520 3.91 -42.25 49.96
C PRO A 520 5.29 -42.99 50.04
N SER A 521 6.35 -42.19 49.92
CA SER A 521 7.63 -42.25 50.67
C SER A 521 8.84 -43.05 50.14
N THR A 522 9.99 -42.38 50.26
CA THR A 522 11.38 -42.88 50.27
C THR A 522 11.95 -43.55 49.00
N LYS A 523 13.20 -43.28 48.58
CA LYS A 523 14.28 -42.46 49.18
C LYS A 523 14.79 -41.41 48.20
#